data_AF-A0A537DN49-F1
#
_entry.id   AF-A0A537DN49-F1
#
_cell.length_a   1.000
_cell.length_b   1.000
_cell.length_c   1.000
_cell.angle_alpha   90.00
_cell.angle_beta   90.00
_cell.angle_gamma   90.00
#
_symmetry.space_group_name_H-M   'P 1'
#
loop_
_entity.id
_entity.type
_entity.pdbx_description
1 polymer ?
#
loop_
_entity_poly.entity_id
_entity_poly.type
_entity_poly.pdbx_seq_one_letter_code
_entity_poly.pdbx_strand_id
1 'polypeptide(L)'
;MNKRRDATRVIHDILMLGRTGASKTQVISKANLSFRLADRYISFLLSRGHLRLGLDYRGVRRYTLTSKGERLLGFLTEIQRELEELFPNTSAAALTIAALSNRSLFELDLRQGEG
;
A
#
# COMPACT_ATOMS: atom_id res chain seq x y z
N MET A 1 9.49 14.51 3.28
CA MET A 1 8.45 14.97 2.33
C MET A 1 7.22 14.07 2.47
N ASN A 2 6.09 14.61 2.92
CA ASN A 2 4.82 13.87 2.97
C ASN A 2 4.35 13.55 1.55
N LYS A 3 4.68 12.35 1.06
CA LYS A 3 4.21 11.81 -0.22
C LYS A 3 2.69 11.71 -0.11
N ARG A 4 1.94 12.70 -0.62
CA ARG A 4 0.50 12.58 -0.82
C ARG A 4 0.28 11.26 -1.54
N ARG A 5 -0.41 10.30 -0.90
CA ARG A 5 -0.75 9.03 -1.56
C ARG A 5 -1.57 9.37 -2.79
N ASP A 6 -1.06 8.99 -3.95
CA ASP A 6 -1.79 9.12 -5.21
C ASP A 6 -3.09 8.32 -5.13
N ALA A 7 -4.18 8.85 -5.69
CA ALA A 7 -5.47 8.17 -5.76
C ALA A 7 -5.35 6.75 -6.34
N THR A 8 -4.43 6.57 -7.29
CA THR A 8 -4.11 5.29 -7.92
C THR A 8 -3.60 4.26 -6.92
N ARG A 9 -2.72 4.68 -6.01
CA ARG A 9 -2.18 3.81 -4.94
C ARG A 9 -3.25 3.49 -3.90
N VAL A 10 -4.10 4.45 -3.55
CA VAL A 10 -5.23 4.21 -2.65
C VAL A 10 -6.21 3.20 -3.25
N ILE A 11 -6.54 3.33 -4.53
CA ILE A 11 -7.41 2.38 -5.22
C ILE A 11 -6.78 0.99 -5.25
N HIS A 12 -5.50 0.89 -5.59
CA HIS A 12 -4.75 -0.38 -5.57
C HIS A 12 -4.80 -1.05 -4.20
N ASP A 13 -4.48 -0.32 -3.13
CA ASP A 13 -4.51 -0.83 -1.74
C ASP A 13 -5.90 -1.38 -1.38
N ILE A 14 -6.98 -0.66 -1.72
CA ILE A 14 -8.36 -1.08 -1.43
C ILE A 14 -8.71 -2.34 -2.23
N LEU A 15 -8.37 -2.40 -3.51
CA LEU A 15 -8.65 -3.54 -4.37
C LEU A 15 -7.87 -4.79 -3.90
N MET A 16 -6.62 -4.63 -3.48
CA MET A 16 -5.83 -5.70 -2.87
C MET A 16 -6.51 -6.29 -1.63
N LEU A 17 -7.05 -5.44 -0.74
CA LEU A 17 -7.84 -5.90 0.41
C LEU A 17 -9.12 -6.63 -0.01
N GLY A 18 -9.72 -6.25 -1.14
CA GLY A 18 -10.90 -6.87 -1.72
C GLY A 18 -10.70 -8.32 -2.18
N ARG A 19 -9.46 -8.79 -2.43
CA ARG A 19 -9.17 -10.19 -2.82
C ARG A 19 -9.61 -11.21 -1.77
N THR A 20 -9.40 -10.89 -0.50
CA THR A 20 -9.76 -11.78 0.63
C THR A 20 -11.05 -11.35 1.33
N GLY A 21 -11.70 -10.29 0.83
CA GLY A 21 -12.88 -9.70 1.46
C GLY A 21 -12.54 -8.80 2.63
N ALA A 22 -12.77 -7.49 2.45
CA ALA A 22 -12.44 -6.49 3.45
C ALA A 22 -13.69 -5.90 4.10
N SER A 23 -13.66 -5.67 5.41
CA SER A 23 -14.63 -4.79 6.06
C SER A 23 -14.27 -3.31 5.84
N LYS A 24 -15.23 -2.39 6.04
CA LYS A 24 -14.96 -0.95 5.97
C LYS A 24 -13.85 -0.53 6.95
N THR A 25 -13.86 -1.10 8.15
CA THR A 25 -12.84 -0.85 9.17
C THR A 25 -11.45 -1.31 8.71
N GLN A 26 -11.35 -2.48 8.07
CA GLN A 26 -10.08 -2.96 7.52
C GLN A 26 -9.58 -2.06 6.40
N VAL A 27 -10.45 -1.54 5.54
CA VAL A 27 -10.07 -0.56 4.51
C VAL A 27 -9.51 0.71 5.16
N ILE A 28 -10.21 1.27 6.15
CA ILE A 28 -9.78 2.47 6.88
C ILE A 28 -8.40 2.26 7.51
N SER A 29 -8.24 1.17 8.27
CA SER A 29 -7.01 0.93 9.03
C SER A 29 -5.83 0.53 8.15
N LYS A 30 -6.04 -0.36 7.17
CA LYS A 30 -4.95 -0.90 6.34
C LYS A 30 -4.55 0.01 5.18
N ALA A 31 -5.48 0.77 4.60
CA ALA A 31 -5.15 1.77 3.58
C ALA A 31 -4.80 3.15 4.17
N ASN A 32 -4.74 3.27 5.51
CA ASN A 32 -4.45 4.50 6.25
C ASN A 32 -5.31 5.70 5.79
N LEU A 33 -6.63 5.48 5.71
CA LEU A 33 -7.59 6.47 5.21
C LEU A 33 -8.43 7.03 6.36
N SER A 34 -8.82 8.29 6.26
CA SER A 34 -9.92 8.80 7.09
C SER A 34 -11.24 8.14 6.68
N PHE A 35 -12.21 8.11 7.60
CA PHE A 35 -13.53 7.54 7.32
C PHE A 35 -14.19 8.13 6.06
N ARG A 36 -14.17 9.46 5.92
CA ARG A 36 -14.75 10.16 4.76
C ARG A 36 -14.07 9.78 3.45
N LEU A 37 -12.76 9.61 3.47
CA LEU A 37 -12.00 9.28 2.28
C LEU A 37 -12.22 7.81 1.87
N ALA A 38 -12.20 6.90 2.85
CA ALA A 38 -12.53 5.49 2.62
C ALA A 38 -13.93 5.33 2.03
N ASP A 39 -14.92 6.05 2.57
CA ASP A 39 -16.30 6.03 2.08
C ASP A 39 -16.41 6.50 0.63
N ARG A 40 -15.71 7.58 0.27
CA ARG A 40 -15.66 8.10 -1.09
C ARG A 40 -15.09 7.10 -2.08
N TYR A 41 -13.94 6.48 -1.75
CA TYR A 41 -13.32 5.49 -2.64
C TYR A 41 -14.13 4.20 -2.74
N ILE A 42 -14.66 3.68 -1.63
CA ILE A 42 -15.51 2.48 -1.63
C ILE A 42 -16.75 2.72 -2.49
N SER A 43 -17.43 3.86 -2.32
CA SER A 43 -18.63 4.20 -3.09
C SER A 43 -18.34 4.32 -4.59
N PHE A 44 -17.20 4.94 -4.94
CA PHE A 44 -16.73 4.98 -6.32
C PHE A 44 -16.49 3.57 -6.89
N LEU A 45 -15.78 2.70 -6.16
CA LEU A 45 -15.46 1.36 -6.65
C LEU A 45 -16.69 0.44 -6.75
N LEU A 46 -17.67 0.61 -5.85
CA LEU A 46 -18.97 -0.09 -5.92
C LEU A 46 -19.79 0.40 -7.13
N SER A 47 -19.98 1.71 -7.28
CA SER A 47 -20.78 2.29 -8.37
C SER A 47 -20.22 1.96 -9.76
N ARG A 48 -18.89 1.80 -9.88
CA ARG A 48 -18.22 1.40 -11.12
C ARG A 48 -18.14 -0.11 -11.31
N GLY A 49 -18.60 -0.91 -10.33
CA GLY A 49 -18.62 -2.37 -10.39
C GLY A 49 -17.26 -3.04 -10.25
N HIS A 50 -16.28 -2.38 -9.61
CA HIS A 50 -14.99 -2.98 -9.28
C HIS A 50 -15.04 -3.78 -7.97
N LEU A 51 -15.90 -3.34 -7.04
CA LEU A 51 -16.22 -4.07 -5.83
C LEU A 51 -17.68 -4.51 -5.84
N ARG A 52 -17.98 -5.55 -5.07
CA ARG A 52 -19.33 -5.92 -4.65
C ARG A 52 -19.39 -5.98 -3.13
N LEU A 53 -20.53 -5.61 -2.57
CA LEU A 53 -20.83 -5.77 -1.15
C LEU A 53 -21.61 -7.07 -0.95
N GLY A 54 -21.17 -7.91 -0.04
CA GLY A 54 -21.86 -9.13 0.37
C GLY A 54 -21.70 -9.39 1.87
N LEU A 55 -22.27 -10.50 2.34
CA LEU A 55 -22.06 -11.01 3.69
C LEU A 55 -21.12 -12.22 3.64
N ASP A 56 -20.24 -12.34 4.64
CA ASP A 56 -19.51 -13.60 4.86
C ASP A 56 -20.38 -14.61 5.63
N TYR A 57 -19.82 -15.80 5.88
CA TYR A 57 -20.48 -16.89 6.61
C TYR A 57 -20.91 -16.52 8.04
N ARG A 58 -20.40 -15.41 8.60
CA ARG A 58 -20.78 -14.89 9.92
C ARG A 58 -21.79 -13.74 9.83
N GLY A 59 -22.33 -13.46 8.64
CA GLY A 59 -23.24 -12.34 8.42
C GLY A 59 -22.56 -10.97 8.44
N VAL A 60 -21.23 -10.90 8.32
CA VAL A 60 -20.50 -9.64 8.36
C VAL A 60 -20.33 -9.07 6.95
N ARG A 61 -20.57 -7.78 6.78
CA ARG A 61 -20.39 -7.06 5.51
C ARG A 61 -18.93 -7.11 5.03
N ARG A 62 -18.73 -7.59 3.81
CA ARG A 62 -17.44 -7.68 3.11
C ARG A 62 -17.52 -7.04 1.74
N TYR A 63 -16.54 -6.21 1.42
CA TYR A 63 -16.26 -5.77 0.07
C TYR A 63 -15.33 -6.78 -0.59
N THR A 64 -15.76 -7.36 -1.71
CA THR A 64 -14.99 -8.34 -2.49
C THR A 64 -14.81 -7.86 -3.92
N LEU A 65 -13.74 -8.31 -4.57
CA LEU A 65 -13.52 -7.98 -5.98
C LEU A 65 -14.57 -8.61 -6.89
N THR A 66 -14.93 -7.87 -7.92
CA THR A 66 -15.57 -8.43 -9.12
C THR A 66 -14.49 -8.81 -10.14
N SER A 67 -14.84 -9.52 -11.21
CA SER A 67 -13.93 -9.77 -12.32
C SER A 67 -13.41 -8.47 -12.97
N LYS A 68 -14.22 -7.40 -12.95
CA LYS A 68 -13.81 -6.06 -13.41
C LYS A 68 -12.84 -5.40 -12.42
N GLY A 69 -13.00 -5.65 -11.13
CA GLY A 69 -12.07 -5.24 -10.08
C GLY A 69 -10.70 -5.90 -10.21
N GLU A 70 -10.67 -7.23 -10.40
CA GLU A 70 -9.42 -7.98 -10.59
C GLU A 70 -8.60 -7.46 -11.78
N ARG A 71 -9.27 -7.16 -12.92
CA ARG A 71 -8.60 -6.56 -14.08
C ARG A 71 -7.97 -5.21 -13.77
N LEU A 72 -8.72 -4.33 -13.11
CA LEU A 72 -8.19 -3.01 -12.72
C LEU A 72 -7.00 -3.17 -11.76
N LEU A 73 -7.11 -4.06 -10.78
CA LEU A 73 -6.02 -4.36 -9.86
C LEU A 73 -4.77 -4.85 -10.60
N GLY A 74 -4.93 -5.72 -11.60
CA GLY A 74 -3.84 -6.16 -12.47
C GLY A 74 -3.12 -5.00 -13.15
N PHE A 75 -3.85 -4.13 -13.84
CA PHE A 75 -3.26 -2.95 -14.49
C PHE A 75 -2.53 -2.02 -13.52
N LEU A 76 -3.12 -1.77 -12.35
CA LEU A 76 -2.49 -0.91 -11.34
C LEU A 76 -1.21 -1.55 -10.76
N THR A 77 -1.20 -2.88 -10.63
CA THR A 77 -0.03 -3.62 -10.13
C THR A 77 1.09 -3.60 -11.17
N GLU A 78 0.76 -3.80 -12.44
CA GLU A 78 1.72 -3.71 -13.55
C GLU A 78 2.34 -2.31 -13.62
N ILE A 79 1.51 -1.26 -13.65
CA ILE A 79 1.99 0.14 -13.63
C ILE A 79 2.88 0.40 -12.42
N GLN A 80 2.51 -0.06 -11.21
CA GLN A 80 3.36 0.12 -10.03
C GLN A 80 4.72 -0.56 -10.19
N ARG A 81 4.75 -1.77 -10.74
CA ARG A 81 5.98 -2.52 -10.97
C ARG A 81 6.90 -1.83 -12.00
N GLU A 82 6.34 -1.37 -13.12
CA GLU A 82 7.13 -0.65 -14.14
C GLU A 82 7.68 0.68 -13.59
N LEU A 83 6.93 1.36 -12.72
CA LEU A 83 7.36 2.63 -12.12
C LEU A 83 8.30 2.47 -10.92
N GLU A 84 8.43 1.26 -10.35
CA GLU A 84 9.37 1.01 -9.24
C GLU A 84 10.83 1.20 -9.67
N GLU A 85 11.16 0.94 -10.93
CA GLU A 85 12.50 1.15 -11.48
C GLU A 85 12.85 2.65 -11.65
N LEU A 86 11.83 3.48 -11.94
CA LEU A 86 11.99 4.92 -12.12
C LEU A 86 12.02 5.68 -10.79
N PHE A 87 11.32 5.16 -9.78
CA PHE A 87 11.30 5.70 -8.43
C PHE A 87 11.66 4.60 -7.44
N PRO A 88 12.91 4.07 -7.48
CA PRO A 88 13.35 3.03 -6.57
C PRO A 88 13.02 3.51 -5.17
N ASN A 89 12.22 2.72 -4.45
CA ASN A 89 11.68 3.08 -3.16
C ASN A 89 12.79 3.75 -2.36
N THR A 90 12.66 5.07 -2.17
CA THR A 90 13.75 5.88 -1.61
C THR A 90 14.09 5.41 -0.20
N SER A 91 13.28 4.57 0.44
CA SER A 91 13.68 3.86 1.66
C SER A 91 14.84 2.89 1.45
N ALA A 92 14.87 2.09 0.37
CA ALA A 92 16.00 1.18 0.11
C ALA A 92 17.24 1.96 -0.32
N ALA A 93 17.11 2.88 -1.29
CA ALA A 93 18.23 3.69 -1.74
C ALA A 93 18.76 4.62 -0.63
N ALA A 94 17.90 5.23 0.19
CA ALA A 94 18.35 6.06 1.33
C ALA A 94 18.90 5.21 2.48
N LEU A 95 18.40 3.99 2.73
CA LEU A 95 19.02 3.06 3.70
C LEU A 95 20.38 2.59 3.20
N THR A 96 20.53 2.30 1.90
CA THR A 96 21.83 1.94 1.30
C THR A 96 22.79 3.13 1.35
N ILE A 97 22.36 4.34 0.98
CA ILE A 97 23.19 5.55 1.07
C ILE A 97 23.55 5.85 2.53
N ALA A 98 22.60 5.76 3.48
CA ALA A 98 22.86 5.96 4.90
C ALA A 98 23.83 4.90 5.45
N ALA A 99 23.66 3.63 5.08
CA ALA A 99 24.55 2.54 5.49
C ALA A 99 25.97 2.69 4.91
N LEU A 100 26.10 3.19 3.68
CA LEU A 100 27.40 3.46 3.05
C LEU A 100 28.09 4.69 3.65
N SER A 101 27.33 5.73 4.00
CA SER A 101 27.86 6.93 4.67
C SER A 101 28.29 6.67 6.12
N ASN A 102 27.66 5.72 6.82
CA ASN A 102 27.98 5.40 8.22
C ASN A 102 29.17 4.43 8.39
N ARG A 103 29.79 3.98 7.29
CA ARG A 103 30.91 3.03 7.32
C ARG A 103 32.21 3.63 7.89
N SER A 104 32.30 4.96 8.00
CA SER A 104 33.45 5.65 8.61
C SER A 104 33.41 5.67 10.15
N LEU A 105 32.25 5.51 10.78
CA LEU A 105 32.11 5.56 12.25
C LEU A 105 32.42 4.21 12.92
N PHE A 106 32.23 3.09 12.22
CA PHE A 106 32.53 1.76 12.76
C PHE A 106 34.02 1.39 12.79
N GLU A 107 34.87 2.04 11.97
CA GLU A 107 36.32 1.81 12.03
C GLU A 107 37.03 2.67 13.11
N LEU A 108 36.35 3.67 13.67
CA LEU A 108 36.91 4.53 14.72
C LEU A 108 36.73 3.97 16.14
N ASP A 109 35.75 3.08 16.35
CA ASP A 109 35.50 2.45 17.66
C ASP A 109 36.41 1.23 17.93
N LEU A 110 36.92 0.59 16.88
CA LEU A 110 37.83 -0.57 17.01
C LEU A 110 39.29 -0.20 17.31
N ARG A 111 39.61 1.09 17.48
CA ARG A 111 40.95 1.56 17.87
C ARG A 111 41.05 2.06 19.31
N GLN A 112 39.95 2.06 20.07
CA GLN A 112 39.90 2.53 21.46
C GLN A 112 39.42 1.39 22.35
N GLY A 113 40.17 0.29 22.39
CA GLY A 113 39.79 -0.90 23.15
C GLY A 113 40.94 -1.88 23.39
N GLU A 114 42.15 -1.38 23.59
CA GLU A 114 43.28 -2.15 24.11
C GLU A 114 43.99 -1.23 25.13
N GLY A 115 43.61 -1.36 26.39
CA GLY A 115 44.19 -0.65 27.54
C GLY A 115 43.91 -1.42 28.81
#